data_AF-A0A2N3VBA5-F1
#
_entry.id   AF-A0A2N3VBA5-F1
#
_cell.length_a   1.000
_cell.length_b   1.000
_cell.length_c   1.000
_cell.angle_alpha   90.00
_cell.angle_beta   90.00
_cell.angle_gamma   90.00
#
_symmetry.space_group_name_H-M   'P 1'
#
loop_
_entity.id
_entity.type
_entity.pdbx_description
1 polymer ?
#
loop_
_entity_poly.entity_id
_entity_poly.type
_entity_poly.pdbx_seq_one_letter_code
_entity_poly.pdbx_strand_id
1 'polypeptide(L)'
;MLVVAAIALTGIAVWLVASAPKNIALERLESIQVEGYSRTEESYENNVGPAASAIYFGPPTTDIRQAITAPGLRLEVYEPPDDIEQRIQHDGPGAVETVMWGEFPDDCSLYVSRLHDPVPPYWMSRTAEQSEALRRGELVAYQFTIPCGPG
;
A
#
# COMPACT_ATOMS: atom_id res chain seq x y z
N MET A 1 -3.89 13.36 -50.19
CA MET A 1 -4.87 12.99 -49.15
C MET A 1 -4.25 11.97 -48.19
N LEU A 2 -3.32 12.39 -47.34
CA LEU A 2 -2.63 11.48 -46.38
C LEU A 2 -2.43 12.11 -44.98
N VAL A 3 -2.76 13.40 -44.82
CA VAL A 3 -2.54 14.15 -43.57
C VAL A 3 -3.74 14.03 -42.60
N VAL A 4 -4.93 13.74 -43.12
CA VAL A 4 -6.17 13.71 -42.31
C VAL A 4 -6.27 12.44 -41.45
N ALA A 5 -5.68 11.32 -41.87
CA ALA A 5 -5.73 10.06 -41.13
C ALA A 5 -4.86 10.05 -39.84
N ALA A 6 -3.76 10.81 -39.82
CA ALA A 6 -2.86 10.85 -38.67
C ALA A 6 -3.43 11.65 -37.48
N ILE A 7 -4.25 12.67 -37.74
CA ILE A 7 -4.87 13.51 -36.71
C ILE A 7 -6.06 12.78 -36.05
N ALA A 8 -6.80 11.97 -36.82
CA ALA A 8 -7.91 11.19 -36.29
C ALA A 8 -7.44 10.06 -35.35
N LEU A 9 -6.35 9.38 -35.67
CA LEU A 9 -5.79 8.31 -34.82
C LEU A 9 -5.17 8.84 -33.52
N THR A 10 -4.54 10.00 -33.56
CA THR A 10 -4.02 10.66 -32.35
C THR A 10 -5.14 11.18 -31.45
N GLY A 11 -6.22 11.73 -32.02
CA GLY A 11 -7.39 12.17 -31.25
C GLY A 11 -8.11 11.03 -30.52
N ILE A 12 -8.25 9.85 -31.15
CA ILE A 12 -8.88 8.67 -30.54
C ILE A 12 -7.99 8.09 -29.43
N ALA A 13 -6.67 8.02 -29.65
CA ALA A 13 -5.73 7.54 -28.62
C ALA A 13 -5.71 8.44 -27.38
N VAL A 14 -5.72 9.77 -27.57
CA VAL A 14 -5.77 10.74 -26.45
C VAL A 14 -7.11 10.65 -25.71
N TRP A 15 -8.23 10.53 -26.44
CA TRP A 15 -9.54 10.38 -25.81
C TRP A 15 -9.64 9.09 -25.01
N LEU A 16 -9.19 7.95 -25.55
CA LEU A 16 -9.20 6.66 -24.85
C LEU A 16 -8.33 6.65 -23.59
N VAL A 17 -7.17 7.31 -23.61
CA VAL A 17 -6.31 7.46 -22.42
C VAL A 17 -6.94 8.42 -21.39
N ALA A 18 -7.57 9.50 -21.83
CA ALA A 18 -8.20 10.47 -20.94
C ALA A 18 -9.52 9.99 -20.32
N SER A 19 -10.23 9.08 -20.98
CA SER A 19 -11.50 8.50 -20.50
C SER A 19 -11.34 7.19 -19.72
N ALA A 20 -10.12 6.67 -19.58
CA ALA A 20 -9.88 5.48 -18.77
C ALA A 20 -10.30 5.79 -17.31
N PRO A 21 -11.06 4.91 -16.65
CA PRO A 21 -11.42 5.09 -15.26
C PRO A 21 -10.14 5.18 -14.42
N LYS A 22 -9.94 6.33 -13.76
CA LYS A 22 -8.81 6.56 -12.86
C LYS A 22 -8.94 5.64 -11.66
N ASN A 23 -7.88 4.90 -11.36
CA ASN A 23 -7.79 4.13 -10.13
C ASN A 23 -7.43 5.10 -8.99
N ILE A 24 -8.46 5.64 -8.32
CA ILE A 24 -8.30 6.62 -7.24
C ILE A 24 -7.44 6.04 -6.10
N ALA A 25 -7.62 4.76 -5.79
CA ALA A 25 -6.82 4.08 -4.77
C ALA A 25 -5.32 4.12 -5.11
N LEU A 26 -4.96 3.91 -6.37
CA LEU A 26 -3.58 4.01 -6.84
C LEU A 26 -3.06 5.46 -6.75
N GLU A 27 -3.85 6.45 -7.17
CA GLU A 27 -3.47 7.87 -7.04
C GLU A 27 -3.21 8.25 -5.57
N ARG A 28 -4.03 7.75 -4.64
CA ARG A 28 -3.83 7.95 -3.21
C ARG A 28 -2.58 7.23 -2.71
N LEU A 29 -2.34 6.00 -3.14
CA LEU A 29 -1.16 5.22 -2.76
C LEU A 29 0.13 5.91 -3.23
N GLU A 30 0.14 6.45 -4.44
CA GLU A 30 1.26 7.21 -5.01
C GLU A 30 1.48 8.55 -4.30
N SER A 31 0.43 9.13 -3.71
CA SER A 31 0.54 10.37 -2.93
C SER A 31 1.15 10.18 -1.53
N ILE A 32 1.23 8.93 -1.05
CA ILE A 32 1.82 8.61 0.25
C ILE A 32 3.35 8.67 0.16
N GLN A 33 3.93 9.42 1.09
CA GLN A 33 5.37 9.46 1.33
C GLN A 33 5.65 8.82 2.69
N VAL A 34 6.64 7.93 2.73
CA VAL A 34 7.06 7.24 3.96
C VAL A 34 8.55 7.49 4.17
N GLU A 35 8.89 8.42 5.07
CA GLU A 35 10.26 8.87 5.29
C GLU A 35 11.16 7.74 5.81
N GLY A 36 12.27 7.48 5.12
CA GLY A 36 13.24 6.44 5.51
C GLY A 36 12.86 5.02 5.07
N TYR A 37 11.79 4.86 4.29
CA TYR A 37 11.34 3.57 3.77
C TYR A 37 11.49 3.49 2.25
N SER A 38 11.90 2.34 1.74
CA SER A 38 11.88 2.02 0.32
C SER A 38 10.58 1.31 -0.04
N ARG A 39 9.89 1.79 -1.07
CA ARG A 39 8.69 1.16 -1.63
C ARG A 39 9.08 0.05 -2.62
N THR A 40 8.45 -1.10 -2.49
CA THR A 40 8.40 -2.14 -3.51
C THR A 40 6.97 -2.21 -4.02
N GLU A 41 6.80 -2.10 -5.33
CA GLU A 41 5.50 -2.29 -5.97
C GLU A 41 5.08 -3.76 -5.84
N GLU A 42 3.84 -3.98 -5.42
CA GLU A 42 3.21 -5.27 -5.62
C GLU A 42 2.95 -5.43 -7.11
N SER A 43 3.53 -6.47 -7.72
CA SER A 43 3.15 -6.93 -9.05
C SER A 43 1.76 -7.56 -9.01
N TYR A 44 0.74 -6.84 -8.54
CA TYR A 44 -0.64 -7.27 -8.68
C TYR A 44 -1.03 -7.05 -10.13
N GLU A 45 -1.25 -8.14 -10.87
CA GLU A 45 -1.66 -8.14 -12.29
C GLU A 45 -3.00 -7.44 -12.56
N ASN A 46 -3.64 -6.87 -11.55
CA ASN A 46 -4.91 -6.16 -11.66
C ASN A 46 -4.76 -4.72 -11.13
N ASN A 47 -4.15 -3.84 -11.93
CA ASN A 47 -4.31 -2.38 -11.83
C ASN A 47 -5.80 -1.91 -12.00
N VAL A 48 -6.73 -2.86 -12.00
CA VAL A 48 -8.17 -2.72 -12.22
C VAL A 48 -8.86 -3.24 -10.97
N GLY A 49 -9.20 -2.33 -10.06
CA GLY A 49 -9.91 -2.65 -8.83
C GLY A 49 -10.09 -1.41 -7.95
N PRO A 50 -11.00 -1.44 -6.96
CA PRO A 50 -11.23 -0.35 -6.02
C PRO A 50 -10.10 -0.21 -4.98
N ALA A 51 -9.07 -1.06 -5.03
CA ALA A 51 -7.99 -1.07 -4.06
C ALA A 51 -6.61 -1.05 -4.71
N ALA A 52 -5.63 -0.49 -3.99
CA ALA A 52 -4.22 -0.48 -4.35
C ALA A 52 -3.37 -0.82 -3.13
N SER A 53 -2.26 -1.54 -3.34
CA SER A 53 -1.35 -1.94 -2.26
C SER A 53 0.12 -1.76 -2.64
N ALA A 54 0.96 -1.51 -1.63
CA ALA A 54 2.41 -1.51 -1.77
C ALA A 54 3.09 -1.94 -0.47
N ILE A 55 4.33 -2.42 -0.60
CA ILE A 55 5.15 -2.82 0.53
C ILE A 55 6.23 -1.77 0.76
N TYR A 56 6.41 -1.40 2.03
CA TYR A 56 7.43 -0.46 2.46
C TYR A 56 8.39 -1.16 3.40
N PHE A 57 9.67 -1.08 3.07
CA PHE A 57 10.78 -1.65 3.85
C PHE A 57 11.60 -0.53 4.46
N GLY A 58 11.91 -0.62 5.74
CA GLY A 58 12.71 0.41 6.40
C GLY A 58 13.13 0.02 7.81
N PRO A 59 13.73 0.96 8.56
CA PRO A 59 14.21 0.67 9.90
C PRO A 59 13.03 0.37 10.85
N PRO A 60 13.27 -0.40 11.93
CA PRO A 60 12.29 -0.60 12.97
C PRO A 60 11.87 0.74 13.57
N THR A 61 10.56 0.93 13.74
CA THR A 61 9.99 2.11 14.40
C THR A 61 8.95 1.66 15.42
N THR A 62 8.85 2.41 16.52
CA THR A 62 7.79 2.24 17.51
C THR A 62 6.44 2.75 17.01
N ASP A 63 6.45 3.75 16.14
CA ASP A 63 5.23 4.38 15.62
C ASP A 63 5.44 4.80 14.15
N ILE A 64 4.88 4.03 13.23
CA ILE A 64 5.02 4.28 11.79
C ILE A 64 4.27 5.54 11.33
N ARG A 65 3.28 6.03 12.10
CA ARG A 65 2.51 7.24 11.74
C ARG A 65 3.39 8.45 11.54
N GLN A 66 4.48 8.55 12.31
CA GLN A 66 5.40 9.69 12.26
C GLN A 66 6.18 9.76 10.95
N ALA A 67 6.34 8.62 10.25
CA ALA A 67 7.03 8.56 8.97
C ALA A 67 6.09 8.80 7.77
N ILE A 68 4.77 8.71 7.97
CA ILE A 68 3.78 8.72 6.88
C ILE A 68 3.22 10.11 6.69
N THR A 69 3.26 10.60 5.46
CA THR A 69 2.59 11.85 5.07
C THR A 69 1.85 11.67 3.75
N ALA A 70 0.66 12.26 3.64
CA ALA A 70 -0.07 12.36 2.37
C ALA A 70 -1.09 13.51 2.44
N PRO A 71 -1.42 14.17 1.32
CA PRO A 71 -2.41 15.24 1.30
C PRO A 71 -3.81 14.76 1.72
N GLY A 72 -4.36 15.36 2.78
CA GLY A 72 -5.72 15.08 3.26
C GLY A 72 -5.89 13.77 4.03
N LEU A 73 -4.82 12.99 4.22
CA LEU A 73 -4.84 11.76 5.02
C LEU A 73 -4.89 12.10 6.52
N ARG A 74 -5.87 11.53 7.21
CA ARG A 74 -5.95 11.54 8.68
C ARG A 74 -5.57 10.16 9.19
N LEU A 75 -4.55 10.08 10.05
CA LEU A 75 -4.04 8.82 10.59
C LEU A 75 -4.50 8.60 12.02
N GLU A 76 -4.87 7.36 12.33
CA GLU A 76 -5.30 6.90 13.64
C GLU A 76 -4.55 5.62 14.02
N VAL A 77 -4.37 5.41 15.32
CA VAL A 77 -3.83 4.13 15.81
C VAL A 77 -4.91 3.08 15.61
N TYR A 78 -4.54 1.93 15.06
CA TYR A 78 -5.46 0.82 15.01
C TYR A 78 -5.48 0.13 16.38
N GLU A 79 -6.63 0.18 17.05
CA GLU A 79 -6.87 -0.59 18.27
C GLU A 79 -7.52 -1.92 17.88
N PRO A 80 -6.82 -3.06 18.03
CA PRO A 80 -7.40 -4.36 17.72
C PRO A 80 -8.57 -4.67 18.67
N PRO A 81 -9.60 -5.39 18.21
CA PRO A 81 -10.63 -5.93 19.10
C PRO A 81 -10.04 -6.79 20.23
N ASP A 82 -10.70 -6.81 21.40
CA ASP A 82 -10.22 -7.49 22.62
C ASP A 82 -9.82 -8.95 22.39
N ASP A 83 -10.54 -9.69 21.55
CA ASP A 83 -10.24 -11.09 21.23
C ASP A 83 -8.94 -11.24 20.42
N ILE A 84 -8.69 -10.31 19.50
CA ILE A 84 -7.44 -10.22 18.74
C ILE A 84 -6.29 -9.81 19.66
N GLU A 85 -6.51 -8.85 20.55
CA GLU A 85 -5.50 -8.41 21.52
C GLU A 85 -5.09 -9.56 22.45
N GLN A 86 -6.06 -10.28 23.03
CA GLN A 86 -5.80 -11.43 23.89
C GLN A 86 -5.04 -12.54 23.16
N ARG A 87 -5.41 -12.83 21.91
CA ARG A 87 -4.68 -13.78 21.07
C ARG A 87 -3.24 -13.33 20.85
N ILE A 88 -3.00 -12.06 20.55
CA ILE A 88 -1.64 -11.52 20.34
C ILE A 88 -0.81 -11.63 21.62
N GLN A 89 -1.40 -11.37 22.78
CA GLN A 89 -0.70 -11.50 24.07
C GLN A 89 -0.33 -12.95 24.40
N HIS A 90 -1.17 -13.93 24.03
CA HIS A 90 -0.95 -15.34 24.32
C HIS A 90 -0.08 -16.06 23.28
N ASP A 91 -0.40 -15.88 21.99
CA ASP A 91 0.21 -16.61 20.86
C ASP A 91 1.29 -15.80 20.14
N GLY A 92 1.41 -14.50 20.44
CA GLY A 92 2.20 -13.55 19.68
C GLY A 92 1.47 -12.98 18.46
N PRO A 93 2.10 -12.00 17.76
CA PRO A 93 1.52 -11.43 16.56
C PRO A 93 1.36 -12.48 15.46
N GLY A 94 0.33 -12.31 14.64
CA GLY A 94 0.16 -13.14 13.45
C GLY A 94 1.18 -12.80 12.36
N ALA A 95 1.09 -13.52 11.24
CA ALA A 95 1.81 -13.25 10.00
C ALA A 95 1.67 -11.79 9.51
N VAL A 96 0.46 -11.26 9.64
CA VAL A 96 0.08 -9.90 9.26
C VAL A 96 -0.69 -9.29 10.42
N GLU A 97 -0.33 -8.07 10.79
CA GLU A 97 -0.95 -7.36 11.91
C GLU A 97 -1.23 -5.92 11.50
N THR A 98 -2.50 -5.52 11.47
CA THR A 98 -2.86 -4.11 11.26
C THR A 98 -2.40 -3.29 12.44
N VAL A 99 -1.57 -2.27 12.19
CA VAL A 99 -1.00 -1.41 13.24
C VAL A 99 -1.52 0.04 13.17
N MET A 100 -2.12 0.41 12.04
CA MET A 100 -2.58 1.78 11.81
C MET A 100 -3.68 1.77 10.74
N TRP A 101 -4.63 2.70 10.89
CA TRP A 101 -5.62 3.02 9.87
C TRP A 101 -5.58 4.53 9.60
N GLY A 102 -5.95 4.96 8.40
CA GLY A 102 -6.28 6.35 8.12
C GLY A 102 -7.38 6.50 7.08
N GLU A 103 -7.89 7.72 6.98
CA GLU A 103 -8.96 8.08 6.06
C GLU A 103 -8.55 9.24 5.16
N PHE A 104 -8.92 9.14 3.89
CA PHE A 104 -8.89 10.24 2.93
C PHE A 104 -10.29 10.86 2.78
N PRO A 105 -10.41 12.09 2.26
CA PRO A 105 -11.70 12.78 2.12
C PRO A 105 -12.63 12.22 1.03
N ASP A 106 -12.14 11.31 0.18
CA ASP A 106 -12.82 10.77 -0.99
C ASP A 106 -13.28 9.32 -0.82
N ASP A 107 -13.69 8.95 0.39
CA ASP A 107 -14.19 7.60 0.71
C ASP A 107 -13.13 6.50 0.47
N CYS A 108 -11.86 6.86 0.61
CA CYS A 108 -10.74 5.93 0.61
C CYS A 108 -10.19 5.77 2.03
N SER A 109 -9.88 4.54 2.41
CA SER A 109 -9.19 4.22 3.66
C SER A 109 -7.77 3.78 3.39
N LEU A 110 -6.87 3.93 4.36
CA LEU A 110 -5.52 3.39 4.35
C LEU A 110 -5.38 2.41 5.52
N TYR A 111 -5.15 1.14 5.24
CA TYR A 111 -4.74 0.17 6.25
C TYR A 111 -3.24 -0.05 6.15
N VAL A 112 -2.55 0.02 7.28
CA VAL A 112 -1.12 -0.32 7.35
C VAL A 112 -0.92 -1.49 8.28
N SER A 113 -0.40 -2.56 7.70
CA SER A 113 -0.17 -3.83 8.36
C SER A 113 1.31 -4.12 8.45
N ARG A 114 1.80 -4.41 9.65
CA ARG A 114 3.14 -4.96 9.85
C ARG A 114 3.16 -6.40 9.39
N LEU A 115 4.17 -6.74 8.60
CA LEU A 115 4.44 -8.10 8.16
C LEU A 115 5.52 -8.72 9.04
N HIS A 116 5.20 -9.85 9.67
CA HIS A 116 6.10 -10.57 10.56
C HIS A 116 6.70 -11.79 9.84
N ASP A 117 7.95 -12.15 10.13
CA ASP A 117 8.55 -13.41 9.64
C ASP A 117 8.04 -14.59 10.49
N PRO A 118 7.73 -15.80 9.93
CA PRO A 118 7.96 -16.27 8.57
C PRO A 118 6.81 -15.93 7.61
N VAL A 119 6.92 -14.80 6.90
CA VAL A 119 6.01 -14.46 5.80
C VAL A 119 6.80 -13.65 4.77
N PRO A 120 6.95 -14.18 3.56
CA PRO A 120 6.53 -13.45 2.39
C PRO A 120 5.19 -14.05 1.97
N PRO A 121 4.18 -13.24 1.65
CA PRO A 121 3.28 -13.73 0.65
C PRO A 121 4.13 -14.06 -0.60
N TYR A 122 3.92 -15.24 -1.18
CA TYR A 122 4.66 -15.80 -2.31
C TYR A 122 4.85 -14.84 -3.51
N TRP A 123 4.08 -13.75 -3.55
CA TRP A 123 4.12 -12.71 -4.57
C TRP A 123 5.16 -11.59 -4.30
N MET A 124 5.82 -11.56 -3.15
CA MET A 124 6.79 -10.51 -2.80
C MET A 124 8.21 -10.87 -3.23
N SER A 125 8.74 -10.18 -4.23
CA SER A 125 10.15 -10.29 -4.60
C SER A 125 11.02 -9.54 -3.57
N ARG A 126 11.89 -10.27 -2.86
CA ARG A 126 12.85 -9.70 -1.89
C ARG A 126 14.25 -10.17 -2.21
N THR A 127 15.26 -9.35 -1.93
CA THR A 127 16.65 -9.81 -1.98
C THR A 127 16.96 -10.72 -0.78
N ALA A 128 18.00 -11.55 -0.90
CA ALA A 128 18.47 -12.37 0.21
C ALA A 128 18.89 -11.51 1.42
N GLU A 129 19.47 -10.34 1.15
CA GLU A 129 19.91 -9.37 2.16
C GLU A 129 18.71 -8.79 2.93
N GLN A 130 17.63 -8.42 2.25
CA GLN A 130 16.39 -7.94 2.90
C GLN A 130 15.75 -9.03 3.77
N SER A 131 15.75 -10.27 3.28
CA SER A 131 15.20 -11.41 4.02
C SER A 131 15.99 -11.66 5.31
N GLU A 132 17.31 -11.56 5.25
CA GLU A 132 18.16 -11.72 6.42
C GLU A 132 18.06 -10.53 7.39
N ALA A 133 17.99 -9.30 6.89
CA ALA A 133 17.80 -8.11 7.72
C ALA A 133 16.45 -8.13 8.48
N LEU A 134 15.39 -8.63 7.84
CA LEU A 134 14.09 -8.88 8.50
C LEU A 134 14.22 -9.89 9.64
N ARG A 135 14.90 -11.03 9.41
CA ARG A 135 15.12 -12.06 10.45
C ARG A 135 15.90 -11.54 11.64
N ARG A 136 16.88 -10.67 11.40
CA ARG A 136 17.68 -10.03 12.45
C ARG A 136 16.94 -8.88 13.15
N GLY A 137 15.76 -8.48 12.67
CA GLY A 137 15.01 -7.33 13.19
C GLY A 137 15.66 -5.98 12.88
N GLU A 138 16.59 -5.93 11.92
CA GLU A 138 17.23 -4.70 11.44
C GLU A 138 16.36 -3.95 10.43
N LEU A 139 15.36 -4.63 9.89
CA LEU A 139 14.43 -4.13 8.90
C LEU A 139 13.02 -4.56 9.31
N VAL A 140 12.02 -3.75 9.00
CA VAL A 140 10.60 -4.10 9.12
C VAL A 140 9.92 -3.88 7.77
N ALA A 141 8.87 -4.66 7.52
CA ALA A 141 8.04 -4.53 6.33
C ALA A 141 6.62 -4.14 6.73
N TYR A 142 6.07 -3.16 6.03
CA TYR A 142 4.69 -2.73 6.17
C TYR A 142 3.97 -2.87 4.83
N GLN A 143 2.80 -3.50 4.83
CA GLN A 143 1.88 -3.45 3.71
C GLN A 143 0.92 -2.27 3.90
N PHE A 144 0.85 -1.42 2.88
CA PHE A 144 -0.10 -0.32 2.81
C PHE A 144 -1.17 -0.74 1.82
N THR A 145 -2.43 -0.75 2.24
CA THR A 145 -3.57 -1.11 1.42
C THR A 145 -4.58 0.02 1.44
N ILE A 146 -4.94 0.52 0.27
CA ILE A 146 -5.94 1.58 0.10
C ILE A 146 -7.13 1.03 -0.66
N PRO A 147 -8.24 0.66 0.00
CA PRO A 147 -9.53 0.52 -0.66
C PRO A 147 -10.25 1.87 -0.77
N CYS A 148 -11.02 2.05 -1.85
CA CYS A 148 -11.89 3.19 -2.11
C CYS A 148 -13.31 2.74 -2.45
N GLY A 149 -14.30 3.45 -1.91
CA GLY A 149 -15.73 3.18 -2.11
C GLY A 149 -16.38 2.51 -0.91
N PRO A 150 -17.68 2.15 -1.02
CA PRO A 150 -18.42 1.56 0.08
C PRO A 150 -17.85 0.18 0.37
N GLY A 151 -17.04 0.09 1.42
CA GLY A 151 -16.38 -1.13 1.88
C GLY A 151 -17.31 -2.33 1.99
#